data_AF-A0A662L0E6-F1
#
_entry.id   AF-A0A662L0E6-F1
#
_cell.length_a   1.000
_cell.length_b   1.000
_cell.length_c   1.000
_cell.angle_alpha   90.00
_cell.angle_beta   90.00
_cell.angle_gamma   90.00
#
_symmetry.space_group_name_H-M   'P 1'
#
loop_
_entity.id
_entity.type
_entity.pdbx_description
1 polymer ?
#
loop_
_entity_poly.entity_id
_entity_poly.type
_entity_poly.pdbx_seq_one_letter_code
_entity_poly.pdbx_strand_id
1 'polypeptide(L)'
;MGKIIKDMGKLSFDYVPKELPHREKEMDDLDRFFSPMIEYNLPCRVLLVGSVGTGKTVTSKLFCQQLVKKAALKGLNIGWIYVNCRQRPTLASVMLKILRHFDKNFPDRGFSPAEMMDILAKFMDKRAQSIVVVLDEIDILLRKDPGILYTMLRFGEEFGASRALSLILISQKYVLTMMDIASQSSFGRTNVIEFGKYTKEQLYDIIVQRVELAYNYGTISEECMELIAEIAGEYGDARFAIELLLNAALIAEKAGKSVVEAEDIRHAKAHIHPYVTEDKLESLGKHEMLALIAVSRVLKRNTYATTGDVESEYHAICEEFGEEPREHTQLWKYIKRLASYGIVKTKVKTDSSGRTTLISLPDIPAKILEEKITGLVRKR
;
A
#
# COMPACT_ATOMS: atom_id res chain seq x y z
N MET A 1 14.64 -21.05 -10.09
CA MET A 1 13.79 -19.96 -10.57
C MET A 1 12.35 -20.39 -10.34
N GLY A 2 11.53 -19.54 -9.73
CA GLY A 2 10.14 -19.88 -9.40
C GLY A 2 9.33 -20.16 -10.68
N LYS A 3 8.38 -21.09 -10.62
CA LYS A 3 7.48 -21.36 -11.75
C LYS A 3 6.54 -20.17 -12.01
N ILE A 4 6.24 -19.39 -10.96
CA ILE A 4 5.29 -18.28 -10.99
C ILE A 4 6.05 -16.94 -11.02
N ILE A 5 6.97 -16.72 -10.08
CA ILE A 5 7.69 -15.44 -9.96
C ILE A 5 8.99 -15.48 -10.77
N LYS A 6 9.11 -14.59 -11.78
CA LYS A 6 10.35 -14.39 -12.54
C LYS A 6 11.30 -13.36 -11.92
N ASP A 7 10.75 -12.33 -11.27
CA ASP A 7 11.54 -11.29 -10.60
C ASP A 7 10.84 -10.80 -9.32
N MET A 8 11.23 -11.42 -8.20
CA MET A 8 10.69 -11.10 -6.89
C MET A 8 11.02 -9.66 -6.45
N GLY A 9 12.10 -9.07 -6.95
CA GLY A 9 12.51 -7.71 -6.63
C GLY A 9 11.47 -6.67 -7.04
N LYS A 10 10.65 -6.97 -8.07
CA LYS A 10 9.56 -6.10 -8.55
C LYS A 10 8.35 -6.06 -7.62
N LEU A 11 8.24 -7.01 -6.70
CA LEU A 11 7.20 -7.05 -5.65
C LEU A 11 7.69 -6.50 -4.31
N SER A 12 8.97 -6.12 -4.22
CA SER A 12 9.50 -5.45 -3.02
C SER A 12 8.85 -4.08 -2.81
N PHE A 13 8.61 -3.73 -1.55
CA PHE A 13 8.14 -2.39 -1.16
C PHE A 13 9.15 -1.29 -1.45
N ASP A 14 10.42 -1.63 -1.62
CA ASP A 14 11.48 -0.68 -2.00
C ASP A 14 11.59 -0.45 -3.50
N TYR A 15 10.90 -1.26 -4.32
CA TYR A 15 10.94 -1.11 -5.77
C TYR A 15 10.17 0.13 -6.21
N VAL A 16 10.89 0.99 -6.95
CA VAL A 16 10.32 2.16 -7.63
C VAL A 16 10.14 1.82 -9.11
N PRO A 17 8.89 1.67 -9.60
CA PRO A 17 8.62 1.43 -11.02
C PRO A 17 8.93 2.68 -11.84
N LYS A 18 9.04 2.51 -13.16
CA LYS A 18 9.28 3.64 -14.09
C LYS A 18 8.09 4.60 -14.16
N GLU A 19 6.89 4.06 -13.97
CA GLU A 19 5.61 4.76 -14.04
C GLU A 19 4.76 4.38 -12.83
N LEU A 20 3.92 5.31 -12.38
CA LEU A 20 3.03 5.14 -11.24
C LEU A 20 1.59 5.42 -11.68
N PRO A 21 0.84 4.38 -12.08
CA PRO A 21 -0.55 4.54 -12.50
C PRO A 21 -1.36 5.28 -11.42
N HIS A 22 -2.18 6.23 -11.84
CA HIS A 22 -3.08 7.01 -10.99
C HIS A 22 -2.39 7.95 -10.00
N ARG A 23 -1.13 8.31 -10.27
CA ARG A 23 -0.35 9.33 -9.53
C ARG A 23 0.26 10.39 -10.42
N GLU A 24 -0.28 10.53 -11.63
CA GLU A 24 0.15 11.52 -12.63
C GLU A 24 -0.10 12.94 -12.11
N LYS A 25 -1.27 13.19 -11.52
CA LYS A 25 -1.62 14.50 -10.97
C LYS A 25 -0.66 14.92 -9.85
N GLU A 26 -0.36 14.04 -8.90
CA GLU A 26 0.57 14.34 -7.82
C GLU A 26 2.01 14.53 -8.33
N MET A 27 2.39 13.83 -9.40
CA MET A 27 3.66 14.05 -10.10
C MET A 27 3.71 15.44 -10.75
N ASP A 28 2.63 15.86 -11.41
CA ASP A 28 2.52 17.18 -12.05
C ASP A 28 2.48 18.31 -11.01
N ASP A 29 1.85 18.09 -9.86
CA ASP A 29 1.88 19.02 -8.73
C ASP A 29 3.31 19.16 -8.18
N LEU A 30 4.04 18.04 -8.02
CA LEU A 30 5.46 18.07 -7.61
C LEU A 30 6.33 18.83 -8.61
N ASP A 31 6.17 18.58 -9.91
CA ASP A 31 6.87 19.31 -10.97
C ASP A 31 6.61 20.81 -10.89
N ARG A 32 5.36 21.23 -10.62
CA ARG A 32 5.00 22.65 -10.42
C ARG A 32 5.64 23.25 -9.18
N PHE A 33 5.60 22.57 -8.03
CA PHE A 33 6.21 23.08 -6.79
C PHE A 33 7.74 23.20 -6.88
N PHE A 34 8.39 22.37 -7.70
CA PHE A 34 9.84 22.34 -7.84
C PHE A 34 10.37 23.05 -9.09
N SER A 35 9.51 23.62 -9.93
CA SER A 35 9.97 24.43 -11.06
C SER A 35 10.89 25.59 -10.65
N PRO A 36 10.68 26.30 -9.51
CA PRO A 36 11.58 27.39 -9.11
C PRO A 36 13.01 26.92 -8.80
N MET A 37 13.18 25.68 -8.34
CA MET A 37 14.51 25.10 -8.11
C MET A 37 15.27 24.92 -9.41
N ILE A 38 14.58 24.56 -10.49
CA ILE A 38 15.19 24.37 -11.82
C ILE A 38 15.42 25.71 -12.52
N GLU A 39 14.48 26.64 -12.41
CA GLU A 39 14.53 27.90 -13.16
C GLU A 39 15.41 28.95 -12.50
N TYR A 40 15.39 29.02 -11.17
CA TYR A 40 15.99 30.11 -10.40
C TYR A 40 16.92 29.63 -9.28
N ASN A 41 17.15 28.32 -9.15
CA ASN A 41 17.92 27.73 -8.06
C ASN A 41 17.39 28.16 -6.67
N LEU A 42 16.07 28.24 -6.53
CA LEU A 42 15.39 28.59 -5.28
C LEU A 42 14.99 27.34 -4.47
N PRO A 43 15.01 27.41 -3.12
CA PRO A 43 14.55 26.32 -2.28
C PRO A 43 13.04 26.10 -2.43
N CYS A 44 12.67 24.83 -2.61
CA CYS A 44 11.28 24.39 -2.74
C CYS A 44 10.90 23.50 -1.57
N ARG A 45 9.62 23.50 -1.21
CA ARG A 45 9.11 22.69 -0.11
C ARG A 45 7.70 22.25 -0.36
N VAL A 46 7.40 21.00 -0.04
CA VAL A 46 6.07 20.41 -0.21
C VAL A 46 5.83 19.35 0.85
N LEU A 47 4.59 19.29 1.34
CA LEU A 47 4.11 18.25 2.24
C LEU A 47 3.23 17.28 1.45
N LEU A 48 3.61 16.01 1.43
CA LEU A 48 2.78 14.92 0.92
C LEU A 48 2.01 14.30 2.08
N VAL A 49 0.68 14.35 2.02
CA VAL A 49 -0.20 13.87 3.10
C VAL A 49 -1.17 12.82 2.59
N GLY A 50 -1.41 11.76 3.37
CA GLY A 50 -2.38 10.72 3.03
C GLY A 50 -2.11 9.41 3.75
N SER A 51 -3.09 8.50 3.77
CA SER A 51 -3.01 7.22 4.51
C SER A 51 -1.86 6.31 4.07
N VAL A 52 -1.59 5.23 4.82
CA VAL A 52 -0.60 4.21 4.40
C VAL A 52 -0.98 3.64 3.02
N GLY A 53 0.02 3.24 2.24
CA GLY A 53 -0.23 2.57 0.97
C GLY A 53 -0.66 3.46 -0.20
N THR A 54 -0.88 4.76 0.01
CA THR A 54 -1.36 5.66 -1.04
C THR A 54 -0.29 6.13 -2.04
N GLY A 55 0.96 5.68 -1.93
CA GLY A 55 2.01 5.95 -2.93
C GLY A 55 2.97 7.11 -2.62
N LYS A 56 2.74 7.91 -1.57
CA LYS A 56 3.58 9.09 -1.21
C LYS A 56 5.10 8.87 -1.35
N THR A 57 5.63 7.82 -0.72
CA THR A 57 7.07 7.53 -0.71
C THR A 57 7.61 7.09 -2.06
N VAL A 58 6.86 6.31 -2.83
CA VAL A 58 7.33 5.86 -4.16
C VAL A 58 7.24 6.99 -5.18
N THR A 59 6.20 7.83 -5.09
CA THR A 59 6.04 9.04 -5.90
C THR A 59 7.18 10.03 -5.64
N SER A 60 7.52 10.32 -4.38
CA SER A 60 8.63 11.24 -4.08
C SER A 60 9.99 10.73 -4.57
N LYS A 61 10.26 9.43 -4.41
CA LYS A 61 11.49 8.81 -4.93
C LYS A 61 11.56 8.89 -6.46
N LEU A 62 10.48 8.53 -7.16
CA LEU A 62 10.43 8.59 -8.63
C LEU A 62 10.58 10.04 -9.12
N PHE A 63 9.87 10.98 -8.49
CA PHE A 63 9.98 12.40 -8.77
C PHE A 63 11.43 12.88 -8.64
N CYS A 64 12.11 12.61 -7.52
CA CYS A 64 13.49 13.02 -7.34
C CYS A 64 14.43 12.41 -8.39
N GLN A 65 14.24 11.14 -8.76
CA GLN A 65 15.01 10.51 -9.84
C GLN A 65 14.80 11.20 -11.20
N GLN A 66 13.58 11.61 -11.51
CA GLN A 66 13.26 12.35 -12.74
C GLN A 66 13.79 13.78 -12.68
N LEU A 67 13.67 14.47 -11.54
CA LEU A 67 14.17 15.81 -11.31
C LEU A 67 15.67 15.91 -11.57
N VAL A 68 16.47 14.97 -11.04
CA VAL A 68 17.92 14.93 -11.30
C VAL A 68 18.22 14.84 -12.79
N LYS A 69 17.50 13.98 -13.52
CA LYS A 69 17.68 13.84 -14.98
C LYS A 69 17.29 15.13 -15.72
N LYS A 70 16.14 15.72 -15.40
CA LYS A 70 15.67 16.99 -15.98
C LYS A 70 16.67 18.13 -15.70
N ALA A 71 17.21 18.20 -14.49
CA ALA A 71 18.19 19.21 -14.08
C ALA A 71 19.53 19.05 -14.81
N ALA A 72 20.01 17.81 -14.95
CA ALA A 72 21.26 17.52 -15.68
C ALA A 72 21.19 17.98 -17.14
N LEU A 73 20.04 17.83 -17.81
CA LEU A 73 19.82 18.33 -19.18
C LEU A 73 19.91 19.86 -19.29
N LYS A 74 19.70 20.59 -18.18
CA LYS A 74 19.87 22.05 -18.09
C LYS A 74 21.23 22.47 -17.51
N GLY A 75 22.17 21.53 -17.34
CA GLY A 75 23.48 21.79 -16.76
C GLY A 75 23.47 22.07 -15.25
N LEU A 76 22.39 21.72 -14.56
CA LEU A 76 22.26 21.91 -13.11
C LEU A 76 22.64 20.62 -12.37
N ASN A 77 23.43 20.76 -11.30
CA ASN A 77 23.78 19.67 -10.41
C ASN A 77 22.79 19.62 -9.24
N ILE A 78 21.86 18.67 -9.26
CA ILE A 78 20.93 18.41 -8.16
C ILE A 78 21.19 17.03 -7.59
N GLY A 79 21.40 16.94 -6.28
CA GLY A 79 21.41 15.71 -5.50
C GLY A 79 20.10 15.52 -4.75
N TRP A 80 19.81 14.29 -4.32
CA TRP A 80 18.67 14.06 -3.42
C TRP A 80 18.95 12.91 -2.46
N ILE A 81 18.24 12.91 -1.33
CA ILE A 81 18.33 11.84 -0.34
C ILE A 81 16.98 11.57 0.31
N TYR A 82 16.67 10.28 0.51
CA TYR A 82 15.56 9.82 1.33
C TYR A 82 16.01 9.49 2.76
N VAL A 83 15.26 10.00 3.74
CA VAL A 83 15.45 9.71 5.17
C VAL A 83 14.11 9.32 5.79
N ASN A 84 14.04 8.12 6.37
CA ASN A 84 12.91 7.71 7.20
C ASN A 84 13.13 8.19 8.65
N CYS A 85 12.24 9.06 9.14
CA CYS A 85 12.33 9.67 10.46
C CYS A 85 11.95 8.75 11.62
N ARG A 86 11.25 7.62 11.39
CA ARG A 86 11.12 6.57 12.42
C ARG A 86 12.45 5.92 12.74
N GLN A 87 13.25 5.63 11.72
CA GLN A 87 14.60 5.06 11.89
C GLN A 87 15.63 6.11 12.36
N ARG A 88 15.36 7.39 12.11
CA ARG A 88 16.22 8.54 12.46
C ARG A 88 15.43 9.58 13.27
N PRO A 89 15.14 9.29 14.56
CA PRO A 89 14.14 10.03 15.33
C PRO A 89 14.69 11.28 16.02
N THR A 90 15.82 11.83 15.54
CA THR A 90 16.43 13.09 16.00
C THR A 90 17.04 13.85 14.81
N LEU A 91 17.08 15.18 14.89
CA LEU A 91 17.70 16.02 13.85
C LEU A 91 19.17 15.63 13.59
N ALA A 92 19.95 15.37 14.65
CA ALA A 92 21.33 14.89 14.52
C ALA A 92 21.43 13.61 13.70
N SER A 93 20.55 12.64 13.93
CA SER A 93 20.57 11.36 13.19
C SER A 93 20.13 11.50 11.73
N VAL A 94 19.23 12.46 11.43
CA VAL A 94 18.84 12.85 10.07
C VAL A 94 20.02 13.52 9.37
N MET A 95 20.64 14.52 9.99
CA MET A 95 21.78 15.25 9.43
C MET A 95 22.97 14.34 9.17
N LEU A 96 23.29 13.43 10.10
CA LEU A 96 24.34 12.45 9.90
C LEU A 96 24.06 11.55 8.68
N LYS A 97 22.80 11.16 8.47
CA LYS A 97 22.40 10.37 7.29
C LYS A 97 22.55 11.17 5.99
N ILE A 98 22.19 12.46 6.02
CA ILE A 98 22.34 13.38 4.88
C ILE A 98 23.83 13.53 4.53
N LEU A 99 24.67 13.93 5.48
CA LEU A 99 26.10 14.12 5.25
C LEU A 99 26.76 12.84 4.74
N ARG A 100 26.46 11.67 5.33
CA ARG A 100 27.04 10.38 4.90
C ARG A 100 26.64 9.92 3.50
N HIS A 101 25.52 10.40 2.99
CA HIS A 101 25.14 10.13 1.61
C HIS A 101 26.07 10.82 0.62
N PHE A 102 26.50 12.02 0.97
CA PHE A 102 27.30 12.91 0.13
C PHE A 102 28.82 12.81 0.40
N ASP A 103 29.19 12.43 1.63
CA ASP A 103 30.53 12.12 2.10
C ASP A 103 30.50 10.84 2.98
N LYS A 104 30.81 9.69 2.37
CA LYS A 104 30.77 8.39 3.04
C LYS A 104 31.71 8.27 4.24
N ASN A 105 32.75 9.10 4.31
CA ASN A 105 33.75 9.05 5.38
C ASN A 105 33.43 10.00 6.54
N PHE A 106 32.26 10.66 6.51
CA PHE A 106 31.87 11.59 7.57
C PHE A 106 31.77 10.88 8.94
N PRO A 107 32.43 11.41 9.99
CA PRO A 107 32.53 10.79 11.30
C PRO A 107 31.17 10.64 12.01
N ASP A 108 31.06 9.64 12.89
CA ASP A 108 29.82 9.33 13.63
C ASP A 108 29.45 10.36 14.69
N ARG A 109 30.42 11.08 15.24
CA ARG A 109 30.28 11.93 16.43
C ARG A 109 31.18 13.16 16.34
N GLY A 110 30.96 14.10 17.25
CA GLY A 110 31.79 15.31 17.40
C GLY A 110 31.21 16.55 16.75
N PHE A 111 29.97 16.49 16.25
CA PHE A 111 29.29 17.62 15.62
C PHE A 111 27.88 17.77 16.18
N SER A 112 27.52 19.00 16.49
CA SER A 112 26.15 19.43 16.73
C SER A 112 25.36 19.50 15.42
N PRO A 113 24.02 19.48 15.46
CA PRO A 113 23.20 19.65 14.25
C PRO A 113 23.51 20.94 13.48
N ALA A 114 23.82 22.04 14.16
CA ALA A 114 24.16 23.31 13.53
C ALA A 114 25.50 23.23 12.77
N GLU A 115 26.53 22.63 13.36
CA GLU A 115 27.81 22.39 12.67
C GLU A 115 27.62 21.47 11.47
N MET A 116 26.76 20.45 11.58
CA MET A 116 26.42 19.58 10.45
C MET A 116 25.75 20.34 9.30
N MET A 117 24.92 21.35 9.59
CA MET A 117 24.29 22.20 8.56
C MET A 117 25.32 23.09 7.86
N ASP A 118 26.22 23.73 8.62
CA ASP A 118 27.29 24.56 8.06
C ASP A 118 28.22 23.73 7.15
N ILE A 119 28.57 22.51 7.57
CA ILE A 119 29.33 21.56 6.74
C ILE A 119 28.56 21.21 5.46
N LEU A 120 27.26 20.97 5.55
CA LEU A 120 26.41 20.70 4.40
C LEU A 120 26.38 21.89 3.43
N ALA A 121 26.28 23.13 3.93
CA ALA A 121 26.27 24.34 3.12
C ALA A 121 27.58 24.49 2.33
N LYS A 122 28.72 24.36 3.02
CA LYS A 122 30.05 24.39 2.40
C LYS A 122 30.22 23.29 1.35
N PHE A 123 29.69 22.10 1.62
CA PHE A 123 29.69 21.00 0.67
C PHE A 123 28.89 21.33 -0.60
N MET A 124 27.66 21.84 -0.43
CA MET A 124 26.77 22.21 -1.52
C MET A 124 27.40 23.28 -2.42
N ASP A 125 27.96 24.32 -1.82
CA ASP A 125 28.63 25.40 -2.55
C ASP A 125 29.87 24.92 -3.29
N LYS A 126 30.74 24.14 -2.62
CA LYS A 126 31.96 23.57 -3.23
C LYS A 126 31.65 22.70 -4.45
N ARG A 127 30.52 21.98 -4.45
CA ARG A 127 30.09 21.12 -5.55
C ARG A 127 29.15 21.80 -6.53
N ALA A 128 28.84 23.08 -6.33
CA ALA A 128 27.79 23.78 -7.07
C ALA A 128 26.47 22.97 -7.12
N GLN A 129 26.15 22.28 -6.02
CA GLN A 129 25.10 21.26 -5.96
C GLN A 129 23.95 21.69 -5.06
N SER A 130 22.74 21.73 -5.61
CA SER A 130 21.51 21.90 -4.84
C SER A 130 20.98 20.52 -4.40
N ILE A 131 20.27 20.46 -3.27
CA ILE A 131 19.89 19.18 -2.65
C ILE A 131 18.39 19.15 -2.36
N VAL A 132 17.74 18.04 -2.68
CA VAL A 132 16.38 17.71 -2.21
C VAL A 132 16.44 16.66 -1.11
N VAL A 133 15.91 16.97 0.07
CA VAL A 133 15.80 16.03 1.19
C VAL A 133 14.36 15.57 1.31
N VAL A 134 14.12 14.27 1.17
CA VAL A 134 12.83 13.64 1.44
C VAL A 134 12.82 13.14 2.89
N LEU A 135 12.01 13.75 3.74
CA LEU A 135 11.82 13.38 5.14
C LEU A 135 10.49 12.63 5.30
N ASP A 136 10.57 11.31 5.46
CA ASP A 136 9.41 10.43 5.56
C ASP A 136 9.02 10.14 7.01
N GLU A 137 7.73 10.07 7.29
CA GLU A 137 7.15 9.96 8.64
C GLU A 137 7.61 11.11 9.55
N ILE A 138 7.57 12.34 9.02
CA ILE A 138 8.07 13.54 9.69
C ILE A 138 7.35 13.85 11.01
N ASP A 139 6.14 13.34 11.20
CA ASP A 139 5.34 13.53 12.42
C ASP A 139 6.07 13.01 13.67
N ILE A 140 6.97 12.04 13.52
CA ILE A 140 7.81 11.54 14.61
C ILE A 140 8.75 12.61 15.16
N LEU A 141 9.33 13.44 14.29
CA LEU A 141 10.24 14.51 14.70
C LEU A 141 9.46 15.69 15.28
N LEU A 142 8.39 16.10 14.60
CA LEU A 142 7.58 17.26 15.01
C LEU A 142 6.89 17.07 16.36
N ARG A 143 6.53 15.83 16.73
CA ARG A 143 5.98 15.54 18.06
C ARG A 143 6.98 15.74 19.19
N LYS A 144 8.28 15.59 18.92
CA LYS A 144 9.33 15.81 19.92
C LYS A 144 9.70 17.28 20.01
N ASP A 145 9.77 17.94 18.86
CA ASP A 145 10.14 19.34 18.75
C ASP A 145 9.43 19.98 17.54
N PRO A 146 8.39 20.82 17.79
CA PRO A 146 7.69 21.58 16.76
C PRO A 146 8.57 22.50 15.90
N GLY A 147 9.71 22.96 16.44
CA GLY A 147 10.64 23.87 15.77
C GLY A 147 11.80 23.16 15.05
N ILE A 148 11.83 21.82 15.04
CA ILE A 148 13.00 21.04 14.59
C ILE A 148 13.40 21.26 13.13
N LEU A 149 12.47 21.75 12.31
CA LEU A 149 12.70 22.04 10.88
C LEU A 149 13.08 23.49 10.62
N TYR A 150 13.02 24.37 11.61
CA TYR A 150 13.21 25.81 11.43
C TYR A 150 14.53 26.13 10.71
N THR A 151 15.65 25.60 11.23
CA THR A 151 16.98 25.77 10.66
C THR A 151 17.11 25.18 9.25
N MET A 152 16.46 24.04 8.95
CA MET A 152 16.45 23.50 7.58
C MET A 152 15.66 24.38 6.61
N LEU A 153 14.55 24.96 7.06
CA LEU A 153 13.67 25.79 6.23
C LEU A 153 14.26 27.16 5.91
N ARG A 154 15.16 27.66 6.76
CA ARG A 154 15.89 28.93 6.58
C ARG A 154 17.36 28.73 6.24
N PHE A 155 17.72 27.53 5.78
CA PHE A 155 19.11 27.13 5.54
C PHE A 155 19.91 28.13 4.69
N GLY A 156 19.34 28.62 3.58
CA GLY A 156 20.03 29.59 2.72
C GLY A 156 20.30 30.93 3.41
N GLU A 157 19.37 31.41 4.23
CA GLU A 157 19.52 32.67 4.99
C GLU A 157 20.50 32.52 6.15
N GLU A 158 20.46 31.39 6.85
CA GLU A 158 21.23 31.15 8.08
C GLU A 158 22.69 30.81 7.79
N PHE A 159 22.96 30.07 6.70
CA PHE A 159 24.31 29.59 6.37
C PHE A 159 24.91 30.22 5.10
N GLY A 160 24.23 31.21 4.51
CA GLY A 160 24.72 31.92 3.33
C GLY A 160 24.90 31.03 2.09
N ALA A 161 24.20 29.90 2.03
CA ALA A 161 24.35 28.92 0.96
C ALA A 161 23.86 29.49 -0.37
N SER A 162 24.71 29.44 -1.40
CA SER A 162 24.35 29.84 -2.77
C SER A 162 23.46 28.82 -3.48
N ARG A 163 23.34 27.61 -2.88
CA ARG A 163 22.61 26.47 -3.42
C ARG A 163 21.35 26.17 -2.61
N ALA A 164 20.30 25.78 -3.33
CA ALA A 164 19.01 25.50 -2.74
C ALA A 164 19.02 24.18 -1.95
N LEU A 165 18.58 24.23 -0.70
CA LEU A 165 18.14 23.08 0.08
C LEU A 165 16.61 23.01 0.04
N SER A 166 16.08 22.00 -0.61
CA SER A 166 14.65 21.79 -0.80
C SER A 166 14.16 20.59 0.01
N LEU A 167 12.91 20.63 0.49
CA LEU A 167 12.35 19.59 1.36
C LEU A 167 11.08 18.97 0.77
N ILE A 168 11.00 17.64 0.78
CA ILE A 168 9.73 16.92 0.61
C ILE A 168 9.43 16.26 1.95
N LEU A 169 8.38 16.73 2.62
CA LEU A 169 7.92 16.13 3.87
C LEU A 169 6.83 15.10 3.55
N ILE A 170 6.86 13.94 4.20
CA ILE A 170 5.81 12.93 4.04
C ILE A 170 5.22 12.59 5.40
N SER A 171 3.90 12.60 5.49
CA SER A 171 3.17 12.21 6.70
C SER A 171 1.85 11.54 6.37
N GLN A 172 1.32 10.79 7.33
CA GLN A 172 -0.04 10.26 7.26
C GLN A 172 -1.11 11.28 7.62
N LYS A 173 -0.72 12.32 8.37
CA LYS A 173 -1.61 13.36 8.88
C LYS A 173 -1.13 14.73 8.43
N TYR A 174 -2.03 15.70 8.46
CA TYR A 174 -1.66 17.09 8.22
C TYR A 174 -0.80 17.62 9.37
N VAL A 175 0.51 17.76 9.14
CA VAL A 175 1.51 18.08 10.18
C VAL A 175 1.86 19.56 10.27
N LEU A 176 1.36 20.41 9.37
CA LEU A 176 1.66 21.85 9.43
C LEU A 176 1.11 22.51 10.70
N THR A 177 0.13 21.91 11.37
CA THR A 177 -0.39 22.35 12.67
C THR A 177 0.47 21.91 13.85
N MET A 178 1.40 20.98 13.64
CA MET A 178 2.36 20.52 14.65
C MET A 178 3.65 21.34 14.65
N MET A 179 3.87 22.15 13.61
CA MET A 179 5.02 23.04 13.52
C MET A 179 4.80 24.26 14.40
N ASP A 180 5.89 24.85 14.90
CA ASP A 180 5.85 26.18 15.48
C ASP A 180 5.50 27.24 14.40
N ILE A 181 5.07 28.42 14.84
CA ILE A 181 4.59 29.49 13.94
C ILE A 181 5.68 29.89 12.93
N ALA A 182 6.93 29.92 13.37
CA ALA A 182 8.06 30.32 12.55
C ALA A 182 8.37 29.28 11.45
N SER A 183 8.39 27.99 11.78
CA SER A 183 8.54 26.92 10.79
C SER A 183 7.35 26.82 9.85
N GLN A 184 6.12 26.96 10.36
CA GLN A 184 4.92 26.93 9.53
C GLN A 184 4.88 28.08 8.52
N SER A 185 5.20 29.31 8.99
CA SER A 185 5.26 30.49 8.11
C SER A 185 6.37 30.35 7.08
N SER A 186 7.52 29.80 7.49
CA SER A 186 8.59 29.49 6.54
C SER A 186 8.06 28.48 5.53
N PHE A 187 7.53 27.33 5.96
CA PHE A 187 7.07 26.26 5.06
C PHE A 187 6.07 26.70 3.98
N GLY A 188 5.13 27.56 4.32
CA GLY A 188 4.06 28.00 3.43
C GLY A 188 2.83 27.09 3.52
N ARG A 189 1.66 27.69 3.78
CA ARG A 189 0.42 26.95 4.10
C ARG A 189 -0.18 26.19 2.91
N THR A 190 0.14 26.58 1.68
CA THR A 190 -0.42 26.02 0.44
C THR A 190 0.45 24.92 -0.17
N ASN A 191 1.61 24.64 0.40
CA ASN A 191 2.59 23.71 -0.14
C ASN A 191 2.26 22.26 0.25
N VAL A 192 1.06 21.81 -0.11
CA VAL A 192 0.52 20.51 0.32
C VAL A 192 -0.07 19.77 -0.87
N ILE A 193 0.28 18.49 -1.01
CA ILE A 193 -0.30 17.55 -1.98
C ILE A 193 -0.96 16.42 -1.21
N GLU A 194 -2.25 16.24 -1.44
CA GLU A 194 -3.05 15.19 -0.80
C GLU A 194 -3.07 13.92 -1.66
N PHE A 195 -2.80 12.79 -1.03
CA PHE A 195 -2.84 11.46 -1.64
C PHE A 195 -4.08 10.72 -1.17
N GLY A 196 -5.08 10.66 -2.06
CA GLY A 196 -6.29 9.87 -1.84
C GLY A 196 -6.02 8.37 -1.76
N LYS A 197 -6.92 7.65 -1.10
CA LYS A 197 -6.99 6.18 -1.16
C LYS A 197 -7.23 5.73 -2.59
N TYR A 198 -6.64 4.60 -2.98
CA TYR A 198 -6.91 4.02 -4.30
C TYR A 198 -8.29 3.38 -4.35
N THR A 199 -8.98 3.49 -5.48
CA THR A 199 -10.18 2.68 -5.76
C THR A 199 -9.79 1.25 -6.14
N LYS A 200 -10.79 0.34 -6.21
CA LYS A 200 -10.57 -1.04 -6.69
C LYS A 200 -9.94 -1.05 -8.08
N GLU A 201 -10.46 -0.22 -8.98
CA GLU A 201 -10.01 -0.12 -10.38
C GLU A 201 -8.57 0.38 -10.45
N GLN A 202 -8.23 1.39 -9.64
CA GLN A 202 -6.85 1.90 -9.59
C GLN A 202 -5.86 0.86 -9.03
N LEU A 203 -6.29 0.10 -8.02
CA LEU A 203 -5.48 -1.00 -7.47
C LEU A 203 -5.30 -2.13 -8.47
N TYR A 204 -6.33 -2.44 -9.27
CA TYR A 204 -6.24 -3.43 -10.35
C TYR A 204 -5.14 -3.06 -11.34
N ASP A 205 -5.12 -1.82 -11.82
CA ASP A 205 -4.09 -1.37 -12.78
C ASP A 205 -2.67 -1.44 -12.17
N ILE A 206 -2.53 -1.12 -10.89
CA ILE A 206 -1.25 -1.28 -10.16
C ILE A 206 -0.86 -2.77 -10.08
N ILE A 207 -1.80 -3.66 -9.80
CA ILE A 207 -1.55 -5.11 -9.73
C ILE A 207 -1.13 -5.63 -11.11
N VAL A 208 -1.83 -5.26 -12.19
CA VAL A 208 -1.49 -5.65 -13.56
C VAL A 208 -0.06 -5.24 -13.89
N GLN A 209 0.31 -3.97 -13.65
CA GLN A 209 1.69 -3.50 -13.87
C GLN A 209 2.71 -4.36 -13.10
N ARG A 210 2.41 -4.73 -11.85
CA ARG A 210 3.32 -5.53 -11.02
C ARG A 210 3.41 -6.98 -11.48
N VAL A 211 2.32 -7.57 -11.94
CA VAL A 211 2.29 -8.91 -12.54
C VAL A 211 3.14 -8.94 -13.81
N GLU A 212 2.99 -7.96 -14.71
CA GLU A 212 3.80 -7.89 -15.93
C GLU A 212 5.30 -7.83 -15.63
N LEU A 213 5.69 -7.08 -14.60
CA LEU A 213 7.09 -6.94 -14.19
C LEU A 213 7.62 -8.20 -13.47
N ALA A 214 6.81 -8.85 -12.65
CA ALA A 214 7.29 -9.84 -11.67
C ALA A 214 6.91 -11.30 -11.94
N TYR A 215 5.85 -11.56 -12.71
CA TYR A 215 5.29 -12.91 -12.94
C TYR A 215 5.68 -13.45 -14.32
N ASN A 216 5.77 -14.77 -14.41
CA ASN A 216 5.74 -15.48 -15.69
C ASN A 216 4.34 -15.35 -16.31
N TYR A 217 4.29 -15.26 -17.64
CA TYR A 217 3.03 -15.11 -18.37
C TYR A 217 2.09 -16.31 -18.09
N GLY A 218 0.80 -16.02 -17.88
CA GLY A 218 -0.23 -17.04 -17.66
C GLY A 218 -0.22 -17.72 -16.28
N THR A 219 0.57 -17.23 -15.32
CA THR A 219 0.67 -17.84 -13.98
C THR A 219 -0.28 -17.25 -12.94
N ILE A 220 -1.10 -16.28 -13.33
CA ILE A 220 -2.21 -15.71 -12.55
C ILE A 220 -3.30 -15.27 -13.53
N SER A 221 -4.57 -15.50 -13.18
CA SER A 221 -5.71 -15.10 -14.01
C SER A 221 -6.19 -13.68 -13.70
N GLU A 222 -6.97 -13.10 -14.61
CA GLU A 222 -7.62 -11.79 -14.42
C GLU A 222 -8.54 -11.79 -13.20
N GLU A 223 -9.34 -12.84 -13.00
CA GLU A 223 -10.25 -12.96 -11.86
C GLU A 223 -9.49 -12.99 -10.52
N CYS A 224 -8.29 -13.58 -10.51
CA CYS A 224 -7.43 -13.57 -9.33
C CYS A 224 -6.88 -12.18 -9.03
N MET A 225 -6.48 -11.43 -10.06
CA MET A 225 -6.04 -10.03 -9.91
C MET A 225 -7.19 -9.13 -9.44
N GLU A 226 -8.39 -9.31 -10.00
CA GLU A 226 -9.60 -8.62 -9.56
C GLU A 226 -9.95 -8.92 -8.10
N LEU A 227 -9.78 -10.17 -7.65
CA LEU A 227 -10.00 -10.57 -6.27
C LEU A 227 -9.03 -9.87 -5.31
N ILE A 228 -7.74 -9.80 -5.66
CA ILE A 228 -6.74 -9.06 -4.86
C ILE A 228 -7.11 -7.57 -4.81
N ALA A 229 -7.48 -6.97 -5.94
CA ALA A 229 -7.89 -5.57 -6.01
C ALA A 229 -9.14 -5.31 -5.15
N GLU A 230 -10.10 -6.22 -5.14
CA GLU A 230 -11.32 -6.14 -4.33
C GLU A 230 -11.00 -6.17 -2.83
N ILE A 231 -10.16 -7.11 -2.41
CA ILE A 231 -9.74 -7.25 -1.01
C ILE A 231 -8.97 -5.99 -0.55
N ALA A 232 -8.03 -5.51 -1.36
CA ALA A 232 -7.23 -4.34 -1.00
C ALA A 232 -8.00 -3.02 -1.13
N GLY A 233 -8.99 -2.96 -2.01
CA GLY A 233 -9.84 -1.79 -2.25
C GLY A 233 -10.67 -1.36 -1.04
N GLU A 234 -10.93 -2.27 -0.10
CA GLU A 234 -11.55 -1.95 1.19
C GLU A 234 -10.74 -0.93 2.00
N TYR A 235 -9.42 -1.00 1.85
CA TYR A 235 -8.46 -0.15 2.54
C TYR A 235 -7.94 0.98 1.65
N GLY A 236 -7.93 0.76 0.33
CA GLY A 236 -7.34 1.64 -0.67
C GLY A 236 -5.81 1.69 -0.58
N ASP A 237 -5.19 0.55 -0.22
CA ASP A 237 -3.76 0.41 0.09
C ASP A 237 -3.06 -0.46 -0.97
N ALA A 238 -2.21 0.16 -1.79
CA ALA A 238 -1.46 -0.54 -2.83
C ALA A 238 -0.32 -1.42 -2.27
N ARG A 239 0.22 -1.08 -1.08
CA ARG A 239 1.22 -1.93 -0.43
C ARG A 239 0.59 -3.26 -0.04
N PHE A 240 -0.62 -3.23 0.52
CA PHE A 240 -1.37 -4.43 0.87
C PHE A 240 -1.74 -5.27 -0.36
N ALA A 241 -2.15 -4.63 -1.47
CA ALA A 241 -2.39 -5.33 -2.73
C ALA A 241 -1.14 -6.08 -3.24
N ILE A 242 0.02 -5.42 -3.25
CA ILE A 242 1.30 -6.02 -3.69
C ILE A 242 1.75 -7.12 -2.72
N GLU A 243 1.51 -6.95 -1.42
CA GLU A 243 1.80 -7.96 -0.40
C GLU A 243 0.95 -9.23 -0.57
N LEU A 244 -0.35 -9.07 -0.84
CA LEU A 244 -1.24 -10.18 -1.17
C LEU A 244 -0.77 -10.92 -2.42
N LEU A 245 -0.42 -10.17 -3.46
CA LEU A 245 0.10 -10.72 -4.71
C LEU A 245 1.34 -11.59 -4.44
N LEU A 246 2.35 -11.03 -3.77
CA LEU A 246 3.58 -11.75 -3.42
C LEU A 246 3.31 -13.02 -2.59
N ASN A 247 2.53 -12.90 -1.52
CA ASN A 247 2.28 -14.03 -0.62
C ASN A 247 1.46 -15.13 -1.31
N ALA A 248 0.47 -14.79 -2.13
CA ALA A 248 -0.31 -15.77 -2.88
C ALA A 248 0.57 -16.59 -3.83
N ALA A 249 1.52 -15.96 -4.53
CA ALA A 249 2.47 -16.67 -5.38
C ALA A 249 3.43 -17.56 -4.57
N LEU A 250 3.95 -17.08 -3.44
CA LEU A 250 4.82 -17.89 -2.58
C LEU A 250 4.10 -19.12 -2.01
N ILE A 251 2.82 -18.98 -1.65
CA ILE A 251 1.97 -20.08 -1.18
C ILE A 251 1.79 -21.11 -2.30
N ALA A 252 1.42 -20.66 -3.50
CA ALA A 252 1.23 -21.52 -4.66
C ALA A 252 2.52 -22.28 -5.03
N GLU A 253 3.67 -21.59 -5.08
CA GLU A 253 4.97 -22.22 -5.36
C GLU A 253 5.38 -23.23 -4.30
N LYS A 254 5.16 -22.91 -3.01
CA LYS A 254 5.44 -23.83 -1.90
C LYS A 254 4.56 -25.09 -1.98
N ALA A 255 3.34 -24.97 -2.49
CA ALA A 255 2.44 -26.09 -2.75
C ALA A 255 2.77 -26.85 -4.05
N GLY A 256 3.83 -26.47 -4.78
CA GLY A 256 4.24 -27.10 -6.03
C GLY A 256 3.35 -26.74 -7.24
N LYS A 257 2.45 -25.76 -7.09
CA LYS A 257 1.57 -25.29 -8.16
C LYS A 257 2.36 -24.48 -9.19
N SER A 258 1.82 -24.39 -10.40
CA SER A 258 2.37 -23.58 -11.50
C SER A 258 1.56 -22.30 -11.77
N VAL A 259 0.42 -22.14 -11.09
CA VAL A 259 -0.49 -21.00 -11.21
C VAL A 259 -0.98 -20.60 -9.82
N VAL A 260 -1.28 -19.32 -9.64
CA VAL A 260 -1.95 -18.80 -8.45
C VAL A 260 -3.45 -19.00 -8.59
N GLU A 261 -4.07 -19.58 -7.57
CA GLU A 261 -5.52 -19.77 -7.50
C GLU A 261 -6.13 -18.87 -6.41
N ALA A 262 -7.45 -18.68 -6.47
CA ALA A 262 -8.19 -17.88 -5.49
C ALA A 262 -7.97 -18.34 -4.04
N GLU A 263 -7.78 -19.64 -3.81
CA GLU A 263 -7.53 -20.18 -2.48
C GLU A 263 -6.17 -19.74 -1.91
N ASP A 264 -5.15 -19.59 -2.75
CA ASP A 264 -3.83 -19.10 -2.33
C ASP A 264 -3.90 -17.63 -1.91
N ILE A 265 -4.74 -16.82 -2.58
CA ILE A 265 -5.03 -15.42 -2.22
C ILE A 265 -5.77 -15.33 -0.88
N ARG A 266 -6.81 -16.15 -0.68
CA ARG A 266 -7.53 -16.20 0.60
C ARG A 266 -6.60 -16.65 1.74
N HIS A 267 -5.70 -17.60 1.45
CA HIS A 267 -4.70 -18.06 2.41
C HIS A 267 -3.71 -16.96 2.76
N ALA A 268 -3.21 -16.21 1.75
CA ALA A 268 -2.36 -15.04 1.97
C ALA A 268 -3.06 -14.00 2.86
N LYS A 269 -4.33 -13.67 2.56
CA LYS A 269 -5.09 -12.69 3.35
C LYS A 269 -5.27 -13.13 4.80
N ALA A 270 -5.64 -14.39 5.03
CA ALA A 270 -5.83 -14.91 6.39
C ALA A 270 -4.54 -14.89 7.23
N HIS A 271 -3.37 -15.03 6.59
CA HIS A 271 -2.08 -14.88 7.26
C HIS A 271 -1.77 -13.43 7.64
N ILE A 272 -2.14 -12.47 6.78
CA ILE A 272 -1.87 -11.04 7.00
C ILE A 272 -2.87 -10.45 8.00
N HIS A 273 -4.16 -10.81 7.89
CA HIS A 273 -5.25 -10.32 8.72
C HIS A 273 -6.22 -11.47 9.08
N PRO A 274 -5.97 -12.20 10.18
CA PRO A 274 -6.90 -13.21 10.67
C PRO A 274 -8.12 -12.51 11.31
N TYR A 275 -9.24 -12.42 10.59
CA TYR A 275 -10.43 -11.67 11.07
C TYR A 275 -11.65 -12.52 11.43
N VAL A 276 -11.65 -13.83 11.14
CA VAL A 276 -12.78 -14.66 11.58
C VAL A 276 -12.54 -15.11 13.01
N THR A 277 -13.16 -14.38 13.92
CA THR A 277 -13.32 -14.76 15.32
C THR A 277 -14.18 -16.03 15.38
N GLU A 278 -13.68 -17.08 16.04
CA GLU A 278 -14.41 -18.34 16.26
C GLU A 278 -15.80 -18.08 16.88
N ASP A 279 -15.90 -17.05 17.73
CA ASP A 279 -17.14 -16.55 18.33
C ASP A 279 -18.27 -16.30 17.32
N LYS A 280 -17.96 -15.76 16.12
CA LYS A 280 -18.97 -15.49 15.09
C LYS A 280 -19.52 -16.80 14.52
N LEU A 281 -18.66 -17.79 14.31
CA LEU A 281 -19.04 -19.08 13.74
C LEU A 281 -19.88 -19.90 14.73
N GLU A 282 -19.57 -19.81 16.03
CA GLU A 282 -20.34 -20.48 17.08
C GLU A 282 -21.76 -19.91 17.23
N SER A 283 -21.99 -18.64 16.90
CA SER A 283 -23.33 -18.04 16.97
C SER A 283 -24.29 -18.46 15.84
N LEU A 284 -23.80 -19.13 14.80
CA LEU A 284 -24.59 -19.52 13.63
C LEU A 284 -25.59 -20.64 13.94
N GLY A 285 -26.77 -20.58 13.32
CA GLY A 285 -27.75 -21.68 13.35
C GLY A 285 -27.36 -22.83 12.42
N LYS A 286 -27.94 -24.03 12.63
CA LYS A 286 -27.59 -25.25 11.87
C LYS A 286 -27.65 -25.05 10.35
N HIS A 287 -28.77 -24.57 9.80
CA HIS A 287 -28.87 -24.35 8.34
C HIS A 287 -27.97 -23.24 7.80
N GLU A 288 -27.54 -22.28 8.62
CA GLU A 288 -26.55 -21.30 8.17
C GLU A 288 -25.16 -21.90 8.08
N MET A 289 -24.81 -22.76 9.04
CA MET A 289 -23.58 -23.52 8.98
C MET A 289 -23.57 -24.42 7.73
N LEU A 290 -24.67 -25.11 7.44
CA LEU A 290 -24.80 -25.91 6.21
C LEU A 290 -24.71 -25.04 4.94
N ALA A 291 -25.36 -23.88 4.91
CA ALA A 291 -25.23 -22.93 3.80
C ALA A 291 -23.79 -22.41 3.65
N LEU A 292 -23.07 -22.20 4.76
CA LEU A 292 -21.68 -21.77 4.74
C LEU A 292 -20.72 -22.87 4.28
N ILE A 293 -20.99 -24.14 4.61
CA ILE A 293 -20.28 -25.29 4.02
C ILE A 293 -20.52 -25.30 2.51
N ALA A 294 -21.75 -25.08 2.04
CA ALA A 294 -22.07 -25.05 0.61
C ALA A 294 -21.29 -23.97 -0.12
N VAL A 295 -21.32 -22.74 0.39
CA VAL A 295 -20.50 -21.62 -0.12
C VAL A 295 -19.02 -22.00 -0.17
N SER A 296 -18.51 -22.62 0.90
CA SER A 296 -17.10 -23.03 1.00
C SER A 296 -16.75 -24.08 -0.05
N ARG A 297 -17.56 -25.13 -0.23
CA ARG A 297 -17.32 -26.18 -1.22
C ARG A 297 -17.31 -25.65 -2.65
N VAL A 298 -18.24 -24.76 -2.99
CA VAL A 298 -18.27 -24.10 -4.30
C VAL A 298 -17.01 -23.24 -4.50
N LEU A 299 -16.62 -22.46 -3.49
CA LEU A 299 -15.47 -21.55 -3.57
C LEU A 299 -14.10 -22.24 -3.53
N LYS A 300 -14.01 -23.50 -3.10
CA LYS A 300 -12.79 -24.31 -3.27
C LYS A 300 -12.47 -24.56 -4.74
N ARG A 301 -13.48 -24.55 -5.60
CA ARG A 301 -13.36 -24.81 -7.04
C ARG A 301 -13.46 -23.54 -7.88
N ASN A 302 -14.04 -22.47 -7.34
CA ASN A 302 -14.34 -21.24 -8.06
C ASN A 302 -13.90 -19.98 -7.30
N THR A 303 -13.55 -18.92 -8.05
CA THR A 303 -13.22 -17.61 -7.46
C THR A 303 -14.43 -16.97 -6.78
N TYR A 304 -15.59 -17.07 -7.43
CA TYR A 304 -16.89 -16.61 -6.96
C TYR A 304 -17.89 -17.76 -7.04
N ALA A 305 -18.86 -17.78 -6.15
CA ALA A 305 -19.97 -18.73 -6.15
C ALA A 305 -21.25 -18.02 -6.61
N THR A 306 -22.03 -18.61 -7.51
CA THR A 306 -23.35 -18.07 -7.84
C THR A 306 -24.39 -18.57 -6.84
N THR A 307 -25.53 -17.88 -6.75
CA THR A 307 -26.65 -18.35 -5.91
C THR A 307 -27.15 -19.75 -6.31
N GLY A 308 -27.14 -20.07 -7.61
CA GLY A 308 -27.55 -21.39 -8.10
C GLY A 308 -26.57 -22.51 -7.73
N ASP A 309 -25.26 -22.24 -7.82
CA ASP A 309 -24.23 -23.22 -7.42
C ASP A 309 -24.33 -23.52 -5.92
N VAL A 310 -24.48 -22.47 -5.11
CA VAL A 310 -24.60 -22.59 -3.65
C VAL A 310 -25.87 -23.33 -3.26
N GLU A 311 -26.99 -23.07 -3.94
CA GLU A 311 -28.25 -23.77 -3.68
C GLU A 311 -28.14 -25.26 -3.99
N SER A 312 -27.55 -25.61 -5.13
CA SER A 312 -27.35 -27.01 -5.52
C SER A 312 -26.47 -27.75 -4.50
N GLU A 313 -25.35 -27.13 -4.10
CA GLU A 313 -24.43 -27.71 -3.11
C GLU A 313 -25.06 -27.77 -1.71
N TYR A 314 -25.89 -26.79 -1.34
CA TYR A 314 -26.61 -26.78 -0.07
C TYR A 314 -27.60 -27.93 0.07
N HIS A 315 -28.34 -28.25 -1.00
CA HIS A 315 -29.25 -29.40 -1.00
C HIS A 315 -28.49 -30.71 -0.79
N ALA A 316 -27.36 -30.90 -1.48
CA ALA A 316 -26.50 -32.06 -1.31
C ALA A 316 -25.93 -32.18 0.11
N ILE A 317 -25.54 -31.05 0.72
CA ILE A 317 -25.06 -31.02 2.11
C ILE A 317 -26.19 -31.30 3.11
N CYS A 318 -27.39 -30.78 2.89
CA CYS A 318 -28.54 -31.11 3.73
C CYS A 318 -28.80 -32.62 3.75
N GLU A 319 -28.75 -33.28 2.60
CA GLU A 319 -28.86 -34.74 2.51
C GLU A 319 -27.71 -35.45 3.26
N GLU A 320 -26.45 -35.02 3.07
CA GLU A 320 -25.28 -35.58 3.76
C GLU A 320 -25.40 -35.51 5.29
N PHE A 321 -26.03 -34.44 5.82
CA PHE A 321 -26.21 -34.22 7.26
C PHE A 321 -27.59 -34.64 7.79
N GLY A 322 -28.42 -35.29 6.98
CA GLY A 322 -29.74 -35.79 7.37
C GLY A 322 -30.76 -34.69 7.70
N GLU A 323 -30.66 -33.54 7.05
CA GLU A 323 -31.53 -32.37 7.23
C GLU A 323 -32.40 -32.12 6.00
N GLU A 324 -33.62 -31.64 6.20
CA GLU A 324 -34.46 -31.19 5.09
C GLU A 324 -33.98 -29.84 4.55
N PRO A 325 -33.71 -29.72 3.24
CA PRO A 325 -33.26 -28.47 2.66
C PRO A 325 -34.35 -27.40 2.72
N ARG A 326 -33.93 -26.15 2.94
CA ARG A 326 -34.82 -24.99 2.92
C ARG A 326 -34.91 -24.41 1.51
N GLU A 327 -36.12 -23.97 1.17
CA GLU A 327 -36.44 -23.28 -0.09
C GLU A 327 -35.52 -22.08 -0.37
N HIS A 328 -35.37 -21.75 -1.67
CA HIS A 328 -34.52 -20.68 -2.20
C HIS A 328 -34.56 -19.37 -1.37
N THR A 329 -35.77 -18.88 -1.07
CA THR A 329 -35.98 -17.61 -0.35
C THR A 329 -35.37 -17.65 1.05
N GLN A 330 -35.41 -18.79 1.71
CA GLN A 330 -34.90 -18.97 3.06
C GLN A 330 -33.37 -19.15 3.04
N LEU A 331 -32.83 -19.91 2.09
CA LEU A 331 -31.37 -20.00 1.86
C LEU A 331 -30.78 -18.61 1.61
N TRP A 332 -31.45 -17.78 0.82
CA TRP A 332 -31.02 -16.41 0.55
C TRP A 332 -30.98 -15.53 1.81
N LYS A 333 -31.92 -15.73 2.76
CA LYS A 333 -31.86 -15.05 4.06
C LYS A 333 -30.63 -15.47 4.87
N TYR A 334 -30.24 -16.74 4.83
CA TYR A 334 -29.01 -17.21 5.47
C TYR A 334 -27.78 -16.56 4.85
N ILE A 335 -27.67 -16.53 3.52
CA ILE A 335 -26.54 -15.87 2.82
C ILE A 335 -26.47 -14.38 3.19
N LYS A 336 -27.61 -13.68 3.22
CA LYS A 336 -27.66 -12.27 3.67
C LYS A 336 -27.23 -12.10 5.13
N ARG A 337 -27.62 -13.01 6.02
CA ARG A 337 -27.22 -12.95 7.43
C ARG A 337 -25.72 -13.19 7.60
N LEU A 338 -25.17 -14.20 6.92
CA LEU A 338 -23.73 -14.44 6.84
C LEU A 338 -22.98 -13.21 6.29
N ALA A 339 -23.56 -12.52 5.30
CA ALA A 339 -23.00 -11.28 4.77
C ALA A 339 -23.02 -10.14 5.80
N SER A 340 -24.09 -10.02 6.59
CA SER A 340 -24.20 -9.02 7.66
C SER A 340 -23.18 -9.23 8.79
N TYR A 341 -22.76 -10.49 9.03
CA TYR A 341 -21.68 -10.82 9.96
C TYR A 341 -20.28 -10.60 9.39
N GLY A 342 -20.18 -10.28 8.09
CA GLY A 342 -18.93 -10.15 7.35
C GLY A 342 -18.26 -11.49 7.01
N ILE A 343 -18.97 -12.62 7.18
CA ILE A 343 -18.41 -13.95 6.92
C ILE A 343 -18.33 -14.21 5.42
N VAL A 344 -19.31 -13.73 4.66
CA VAL A 344 -19.32 -13.77 3.19
C VAL A 344 -19.51 -12.36 2.63
N LYS A 345 -19.12 -12.15 1.38
CA LYS A 345 -19.48 -10.94 0.61
C LYS A 345 -20.39 -11.31 -0.55
N THR A 346 -21.26 -10.38 -0.91
CA THR A 346 -22.17 -10.54 -2.06
C THR A 346 -22.04 -9.34 -2.99
N LYS A 347 -21.97 -9.60 -4.29
CA LYS A 347 -21.94 -8.59 -5.35
C LYS A 347 -22.94 -8.97 -6.42
N VAL A 348 -23.79 -8.02 -6.82
CA VAL A 348 -24.69 -8.21 -7.95
C VAL A 348 -23.89 -8.02 -9.25
N LYS A 349 -23.92 -9.01 -10.13
CA LYS A 349 -23.47 -8.91 -11.52
C LYS A 349 -24.71 -8.95 -12.42
N THR A 350 -24.85 -7.93 -13.25
CA THR A 350 -25.90 -7.87 -14.27
C THR A 350 -25.22 -8.14 -15.62
N ASP A 351 -25.69 -9.15 -16.33
CA ASP A 351 -25.25 -9.48 -17.68
C ASP A 351 -26.48 -9.70 -18.61
N SER A 352 -26.23 -10.04 -19.87
CA SER A 352 -27.27 -10.33 -20.87
C SER A 352 -28.17 -11.51 -20.50
N SER A 353 -27.78 -12.33 -19.52
CA SER A 353 -28.46 -13.54 -19.07
C SER A 353 -29.33 -13.29 -17.83
N GLY A 354 -29.18 -12.13 -17.18
CA GLY A 354 -29.99 -11.71 -16.04
C GLY A 354 -29.18 -11.04 -14.92
N ARG A 355 -29.78 -11.01 -13.74
CA ARG A 355 -29.18 -10.43 -12.52
C ARG A 355 -28.78 -11.57 -11.58
N THR A 356 -27.48 -11.84 -11.48
CA THR A 356 -26.94 -12.92 -10.65
C THR A 356 -26.16 -12.34 -9.48
N THR A 357 -26.27 -12.95 -8.30
CA THR A 357 -25.43 -12.57 -7.16
C THR A 357 -24.20 -13.48 -7.10
N LEU A 358 -23.02 -12.87 -7.14
CA LEU A 358 -21.76 -13.51 -6.85
C LEU A 358 -21.47 -13.44 -5.35
N ILE A 359 -21.07 -14.56 -4.77
CA ILE A 359 -20.73 -14.74 -3.37
C ILE A 359 -19.24 -15.02 -3.29
N SER A 360 -18.55 -14.43 -2.33
CA SER A 360 -17.13 -14.68 -2.07
C SER A 360 -16.84 -14.78 -0.57
N LEU A 361 -15.74 -15.45 -0.22
CA LEU A 361 -15.21 -15.47 1.14
C LEU A 361 -14.10 -14.41 1.24
N PRO A 362 -14.31 -13.35 2.03
CA PRO A 362 -13.33 -12.29 2.13
C PRO A 362 -12.10 -12.75 2.90
N ASP A 363 -12.23 -13.52 3.98
CA ASP A 363 -11.22 -13.56 5.06
C ASP A 363 -10.66 -14.94 5.44
N ILE A 364 -11.30 -16.03 5.01
CA ILE A 364 -10.84 -17.38 5.31
C ILE A 364 -10.76 -18.22 4.02
N PRO A 365 -9.69 -19.04 3.85
CA PRO A 365 -9.64 -20.08 2.83
C PRO A 365 -10.84 -21.01 2.93
N ALA A 366 -11.53 -21.22 1.81
CA ALA A 366 -12.74 -22.00 1.77
C ALA A 366 -12.56 -23.40 2.37
N LYS A 367 -11.39 -24.03 2.17
CA LYS A 367 -11.04 -25.32 2.77
C LYS A 367 -10.99 -25.26 4.31
N ILE A 368 -10.35 -24.24 4.88
CA ILE A 368 -10.26 -24.09 6.34
C ILE A 368 -11.63 -23.81 6.95
N LEU A 369 -12.45 -22.98 6.27
CA LEU A 369 -13.81 -22.70 6.74
C LEU A 369 -14.67 -23.95 6.77
N GLU A 370 -14.62 -24.74 5.69
CA GLU A 370 -15.34 -26.00 5.59
C GLU A 370 -14.95 -26.94 6.74
N GLU A 371 -13.65 -27.18 6.94
CA GLU A 371 -13.16 -28.06 8.01
C GLU A 371 -13.62 -27.59 9.41
N LYS A 372 -13.54 -26.28 9.69
CA LYS A 372 -13.99 -25.70 10.97
C LYS A 372 -15.50 -25.85 11.17
N ILE A 373 -16.30 -25.49 10.17
CA ILE A 373 -17.77 -25.52 10.28
C ILE A 373 -18.28 -26.95 10.34
N THR A 374 -17.74 -27.87 9.53
CA THR A 374 -18.09 -29.29 9.61
C THR A 374 -17.83 -29.86 11.01
N GLY A 375 -16.71 -29.47 11.64
CA GLY A 375 -16.42 -29.82 13.02
C GLY A 375 -17.45 -29.29 14.03
N LEU A 376 -17.93 -28.05 13.86
CA LEU A 376 -18.96 -27.45 14.72
C LEU A 376 -20.33 -28.09 14.52
N VAL A 377 -20.74 -28.37 13.28
CA VAL A 377 -22.03 -29.00 12.97
C VAL A 377 -22.09 -30.40 13.56
N ARG A 378 -21.00 -31.17 13.52
CA ARG A 378 -20.95 -32.53 14.09
C ARG A 378 -20.94 -32.57 15.63
N LYS A 379 -20.59 -31.46 16.28
CA LYS A 379 -20.63 -31.35 17.76
C LYS A 379 -22.02 -30.98 18.29
N ARG A 380 -22.95 -30.59 17.41
CA ARG A 380 -24.34 -30.24 17.73
C ARG A 380 -25.27 -31.33 17.24
#